data_AF-A0A966UNC6-F1
#
_entry.id   AF-A0A966UNC6-F1
#
_cell.length_a   1.000
_cell.length_b   1.000
_cell.length_c   1.000
_cell.angle_alpha   90.00
_cell.angle_beta   90.00
_cell.angle_gamma   90.00
#
_symmetry.space_group_name_H-M   'P 1'
#
loop_
_entity.id
_entity.type
_entity.pdbx_description
1 polymer ?
#
loop_
_entity_poly.entity_id
_entity_poly.type
_entity_poly.pdbx_seq_one_letter_code
_entity_poly.pdbx_strand_id
1 'polypeptide(L)' 'MSDTSDLLVQFWQTIKEYIPAKDRQMAADHVINELVDLGISDSDLNALSVDRIMENAISEHIEIEESDEDFDE' A
#
# COMPACT_ATOMS: atom_id res chain seq x y z
N MET A 1 4.99 -9.77 -10.45
CA MET A 1 5.52 -9.39 -9.13
C MET A 1 7.03 -9.39 -9.22
N SER A 2 7.63 -8.30 -8.75
CA SER A 2 9.08 -8.07 -8.69
C SER A 2 9.58 -8.46 -7.30
N ASP A 3 10.87 -8.79 -7.15
CA ASP A 3 11.47 -9.02 -5.83
C ASP A 3 11.26 -7.82 -4.89
N THR A 4 11.16 -6.60 -5.45
CA THR A 4 10.86 -5.37 -4.73
C THR A 4 9.43 -5.37 -4.16
N SER A 5 8.41 -5.72 -4.94
CA SER A 5 7.03 -5.72 -4.48
C SER A 5 6.83 -6.71 -3.32
N ASP A 6 7.43 -7.90 -3.43
CA ASP A 6 7.31 -8.94 -2.41
C ASP A 6 7.97 -8.51 -1.09
N LEU A 7 9.13 -7.84 -1.19
CA LEU A 7 9.81 -7.26 -0.03
C LEU A 7 8.95 -6.20 0.66
N LEU A 8 8.36 -5.27 -0.11
CA LEU A 8 7.53 -4.19 0.43
C LEU A 8 6.27 -4.74 1.11
N VAL A 9 5.63 -5.74 0.51
CA VAL A 9 4.47 -6.42 1.09
C VAL A 9 4.83 -7.09 2.41
N GLN A 10 5.90 -7.87 2.45
CA GLN A 10 6.34 -8.54 3.68
C GLN A 10 6.74 -7.54 4.76
N PHE A 11 7.41 -6.46 4.37
CA PHE A 11 7.78 -5.38 5.27
C PHE A 11 6.52 -4.76 5.91
N TRP A 12 5.55 -4.32 5.10
CA TRP A 12 4.31 -3.74 5.61
C TRP A 12 3.55 -4.68 6.54
N GLN A 13 3.37 -5.94 6.12
CA GLN A 13 2.68 -6.96 6.92
C GLN A 13 3.35 -7.17 8.27
N THR A 14 4.68 -7.09 8.32
CA THR A 14 5.44 -7.21 9.58
C THR A 14 5.31 -5.95 10.43
N ILE A 15 5.53 -4.76 9.88
CA ILE A 15 5.58 -3.52 10.68
C ILE A 15 4.21 -3.11 11.21
N LYS A 16 3.12 -3.38 10.48
CA LYS A 16 1.77 -2.96 10.88
C LYS A 16 1.29 -3.65 12.17
N GLU A 17 1.85 -4.81 12.50
CA GLU A 17 1.58 -5.52 13.76
C GLU A 17 2.05 -4.72 14.99
N TYR A 18 3.08 -3.88 14.82
CA TYR A 18 3.64 -3.04 15.87
C TYR A 18 3.06 -1.62 15.90
N ILE A 19 2.27 -1.25 14.88
CA ILE A 19 1.63 0.07 14.80
C ILE A 19 0.22 -0.03 15.42
N PRO A 20 -0.13 0.85 16.39
CA PRO A 20 -1.48 0.91 16.93
C PRO A 20 -2.52 1.10 15.82
N ALA A 21 -3.63 0.37 15.86
CA ALA A 21 -4.62 0.36 14.79
C ALA A 21 -5.10 1.76 14.35
N LYS A 22 -5.26 2.68 15.31
CA LYS A 22 -5.67 4.08 15.09
C LYS A 22 -4.65 4.91 14.29
N ASP A 23 -3.38 4.52 14.30
CA ASP A 23 -2.27 5.27 13.70
C ASP A 23 -1.81 4.63 12.36
N ARG A 24 -2.39 3.48 11.98
CA ARG A 24 -1.95 2.71 10.79
C ARG A 24 -2.18 3.43 9.46
N GLN A 25 -3.28 4.17 9.32
CA GLN A 25 -3.54 4.92 8.09
C GLN A 25 -2.47 5.99 7.89
N MET A 26 -2.26 6.85 8.89
CA MET A 26 -1.22 7.89 8.84
C MET A 26 0.19 7.30 8.58
N ALA A 27 0.49 6.11 9.12
CA ALA A 27 1.74 5.43 8.83
C ALA A 27 1.82 4.91 7.38
N ALA A 28 0.74 4.34 6.84
CA ALA A 28 0.68 3.91 5.44
C ALA A 28 0.85 5.10 4.50
N ASP A 29 0.13 6.20 4.74
CA ASP A 29 0.22 7.42 3.94
C ASP A 29 1.68 7.92 3.89
N HIS A 30 2.35 7.97 5.04
CA HIS A 30 3.76 8.35 5.10
C HIS A 30 4.67 7.39 4.32
N VAL A 31 4.47 6.08 4.47
CA VAL A 31 5.26 5.08 3.75
C VAL A 31 5.09 5.23 2.24
N ILE A 32 3.86 5.39 1.74
CA ILE A 32 3.61 5.55 0.30
C ILE A 32 4.25 6.83 -0.22
N ASN A 33 4.13 7.96 0.50
CA ASN A 33 4.82 9.21 0.13
C ASN A 33 6.33 9.01 -0.05
N GLU A 34 6.99 8.37 0.91
CA GLU A 34 8.42 8.08 0.83
C GLU A 34 8.76 7.13 -0.34
N LEU A 35 7.94 6.12 -0.62
CA LEU A 35 8.17 5.20 -1.74
C LEU A 35 7.99 5.89 -3.10
N VAL A 36 7.03 6.80 -3.23
CA VAL A 36 6.86 7.64 -4.42
C VAL A 36 8.08 8.54 -4.63
N ASP A 37 8.56 9.20 -3.56
CA ASP A 37 9.76 10.05 -3.60
C ASP A 37 11.03 9.27 -3.96
N LEU A 38 11.10 8.00 -3.56
CA LEU A 38 12.18 7.07 -3.95
C LEU A 38 12.07 6.57 -5.40
N GLY A 39 11.00 6.91 -6.11
CA GLY A 39 10.78 6.52 -7.50
C GLY A 39 10.40 5.05 -7.66
N ILE A 40 9.75 4.44 -6.66
CA ILE A 40 9.16 3.11 -6.79
C ILE A 40 8.09 3.16 -7.88
N SER A 41 8.03 2.12 -8.71
CA SER A 41 7.11 2.09 -9.84
C SER A 41 5.66 1.93 -9.38
N ASP A 42 4.71 2.51 -10.14
CA ASP A 42 3.27 2.38 -9.87
C ASP A 42 2.84 0.90 -9.82
N SER A 43 3.47 0.03 -10.62
CA SER A 43 3.19 -1.41 -10.58
C SER A 43 3.62 -2.07 -9.27
N ASP A 44 4.74 -1.63 -8.69
CA ASP A 44 5.23 -2.14 -7.39
C ASP A 44 4.42 -1.55 -6.23
N LEU A 45 4.01 -0.27 -6.34
CA LEU A 45 3.10 0.36 -5.40
C LEU A 45 1.72 -0.33 -5.41
N ASN A 46 1.15 -0.58 -6.59
CA ASN A 46 -0.14 -1.27 -6.69
C ASN A 46 -0.09 -2.70 -6.12
N ALA A 47 1.06 -3.39 -6.22
CA ALA A 47 1.24 -4.69 -5.57
C ALA A 47 1.25 -4.61 -4.03
N LEU A 48 1.43 -3.41 -3.46
CA LEU A 48 1.38 -3.14 -2.02
C LEU A 48 -0.06 -2.90 -1.51
N SER A 49 -1.07 -2.88 -2.38
CA SER A 49 -2.50 -2.83 -2.05
C SER A 49 -3.01 -4.14 -1.42
N VAL A 50 -2.34 -4.62 -0.37
CA VAL A 50 -2.59 -5.91 0.30
C VAL A 50 -3.59 -5.83 1.44
N ASP A 51 -3.99 -4.62 1.81
CA ASP A 51 -5.10 -4.33 2.71
C ASP A 51 -5.65 -2.92 2.43
N ARG A 52 -6.86 -2.66 2.95
CA ARG A 52 -7.56 -1.38 2.76
C ARG A 52 -6.75 -0.16 3.18
N ILE A 53 -5.82 -0.30 4.13
CA ILE A 53 -5.04 0.83 4.65
C ILE A 53 -4.04 1.27 3.59
N MET A 54 -3.32 0.30 3.01
CA MET A 54 -2.41 0.57 1.89
C MET A 54 -3.13 0.97 0.63
N GLU A 55 -4.22 0.30 0.28
CA GLU A 55 -5.04 0.64 -0.89
C GLU A 55 -5.50 2.10 -0.86
N ASN A 56 -6.03 2.55 0.29
CA ASN A 56 -6.40 3.95 0.50
C ASN A 56 -5.20 4.89 0.30
N ALA A 57 -4.07 4.60 0.94
CA ALA A 57 -2.86 5.42 0.84
C ALA A 57 -2.35 5.51 -0.60
N ILE A 58 -2.38 4.39 -1.34
CA ILE A 58 -1.91 4.30 -2.72
C ILE A 58 -2.84 5.09 -3.65
N SER A 59 -4.16 5.03 -3.44
CA SER A 59 -5.15 5.71 -4.28
C SER A 59 -5.03 7.24 -4.28
N GLU A 60 -4.38 7.82 -3.27
CA GLU A 60 -4.10 9.26 -3.22
C GLU A 60 -2.95 9.68 -4.15
N HIS A 61 -2.11 8.73 -4.56
CA HIS A 61 -0.87 8.97 -5.30
C HIS A 61 -0.89 8.43 -6.72
N ILE A 62 -1.56 7.30 -6.96
CA ILE A 62 -1.69 6.69 -8.28
C ILE A 62 -3.16 6.39 -8.56
N GLU A 63 -3.55 6.51 -9.84
CA GLU A 63 -4.82 5.95 -10.29
C GLU A 63 -4.69 4.42 -10.22
N ILE A 64 -5.20 3.85 -9.13
CA ILE A 64 -5.38 2.40 -9.05
C ILE A 64 -6.40 2.07 -10.13
N GLU A 65 -6.02 1.24 -11.12
CA GLU A 65 -7.02 0.60 -11.98
C GLU A 65 -7.96 -0.14 -11.03
N GLU A 66 -9.16 0.41 -10.81
CA GLU A 66 -10.20 -0.15 -9.96
C GLU A 66 -10.30 -1.64 -10.32
N SER A 67 -9.83 -2.52 -9.45
CA SER A 67 -10.24 -3.90 -9.54
C SER A 67 -11.73 -3.88 -9.24
N ASP A 68 -12.55 -4.16 -10.26
CA ASP A 68 -14.00 -4.40 -10.19
C ASP A 68 -14.32 -5.57 -9.23
N GLU A 69 -13.95 -5.46 -7.95
CA GLU A 69 -14.51 -6.27 -6.89
C GLU A 69 -15.80 -5.58 -6.43
N ASP A 70 -16.86 -5.88 -7.19
CA ASP A 70 -18.25 -5.75 -6.78
C ASP A 70 -18.36 -6.12 -5.29
N PHE A 71 -18.59 -5.11 -4.45
CA PHE A 71 -19.09 -5.29 -3.10
C PHE A 71 -20.53 -5.79 -3.20
N ASP A 72 -20.69 -7.09 -3.42
CA ASP A 72 -21.97 -7.79 -3.32
C ASP A 72 -22.34 -7.89 -1.82
N GLU A 73 -23.25 -6.99 -1.42
CA GLU A 73 -24.17 -6.96 -0.24
C GLU A 73 -23.73 -7.56 1.12
#